data_AF-A0A522UPL0-F1
#
_entry.id   AF-A0A522UPL0-F1
#
_cell.length_a   1.000
_cell.length_b   1.000
_cell.length_c   1.000
_cell.angle_alpha   90.00
_cell.angle_beta   90.00
_cell.angle_gamma   90.00
#
_symmetry.space_group_name_H-M   'P 1'
#
loop_
_entity.id
_entity.type
_entity.pdbx_description
1 polymer ?
#
loop_
_entity_poly.entity_id
_entity_poly.type
_entity_poly.pdbx_seq_one_letter_code
_entity_poly.pdbx_strand_id
1 'polypeptide(L)'
;MKIISAMLLSVIIIFALAGKCMAFSDADLEKYQTGGGNFIRSDEPINLNSNASPQNSVTGSSTEGEKDHWCQRGEQNRQRLKKAENELQAAEEQLRVLKAAHQLADGSSKTWENKYSHSTDFAKLDRMANDVLDAMTRSGRASIELNKAKDELRTIEDEAHRGSIPPGWVRCQFE
;
A
#
# COMPACT_ATOMS: atom_id res chain seq x y z
N MET A 1 1.40 49.15 31.55
CA MET A 1 0.62 48.18 30.74
C MET A 1 0.79 48.36 29.22
N LYS A 2 1.98 48.70 28.71
CA LYS A 2 2.22 48.81 27.24
C LYS A 2 3.05 47.67 26.66
N ILE A 3 3.68 46.84 27.51
CA ILE A 3 4.62 45.79 27.08
C ILE A 3 3.88 44.51 26.64
N ILE A 4 2.73 44.19 27.24
CA ILE A 4 1.95 42.97 26.94
C ILE A 4 1.35 43.02 25.52
N SER A 5 1.04 44.23 25.00
CA SER A 5 0.48 44.39 23.66
C SER A 5 1.47 44.09 22.53
N ALA A 6 2.77 44.27 22.76
CA ALA A 6 3.79 44.03 21.74
C ALA A 6 4.11 42.53 21.57
N MET A 7 4.01 41.73 22.64
CA MET A 7 4.25 40.28 22.57
C MET A 7 3.08 39.51 21.95
N LEU A 8 1.84 39.98 22.11
CA LEU A 8 0.69 39.35 21.44
C LEU A 8 0.71 39.57 19.92
N LEU A 9 1.20 40.71 19.45
CA LEU A 9 1.34 41.00 18.02
C LEU A 9 2.44 40.14 17.35
N SER A 10 3.54 39.82 18.04
CA SER A 10 4.60 38.98 17.47
C SER A 10 4.18 37.51 17.32
N VAL A 11 3.39 36.97 18.25
CA VAL A 11 2.90 35.58 18.16
C VAL A 11 1.92 35.41 16.99
N ILE A 12 1.07 36.40 16.72
CA ILE A 12 0.10 36.33 15.60
C ILE A 12 0.82 36.33 14.23
N ILE A 13 1.93 37.07 14.10
CA ILE A 13 2.73 37.11 12.86
C ILE A 13 3.40 35.75 12.59
N ILE A 14 3.83 35.02 13.64
CA ILE A 14 4.45 33.70 13.48
C ILE A 14 3.43 32.67 12.98
N PHE A 15 2.18 32.70 13.46
CA PHE A 15 1.14 31.78 13.00
C PHE A 15 0.65 32.06 11.57
N ALA A 16 0.72 33.32 11.09
CA ALA A 16 0.36 33.65 9.71
C ALA A 16 1.37 33.12 8.66
N LEU A 17 2.61 32.83 9.05
CA LEU A 17 3.66 32.33 8.16
C LEU A 17 3.72 30.80 8.06
N ALA A 18 3.05 30.07 8.97
CA ALA A 18 3.01 28.60 8.97
C ALA A 18 1.96 28.01 7.99
N GLY A 19 1.13 28.85 7.36
CA GLY A 19 0.13 28.46 6.37
C GLY A 19 0.65 28.32 4.92
N LYS A 20 1.97 28.28 4.71
CA LYS A 20 2.52 27.87 3.41
C LYS A 20 2.31 26.38 3.26
N CYS A 21 1.23 26.00 2.59
CA CYS A 21 1.08 24.67 1.99
C CYS A 21 2.42 24.29 1.36
N MET A 22 3.03 23.21 1.86
CA MET A 22 4.10 22.53 1.15
C MET A 22 3.49 21.97 -0.13
N ALA A 23 3.42 22.80 -1.17
CA ALA A 23 3.24 22.35 -2.52
C ALA A 23 4.53 21.61 -2.87
N PHE A 24 4.46 20.28 -2.85
CA PHE A 24 5.50 19.45 -3.43
C PHE A 24 5.60 19.86 -4.91
N SER A 25 6.74 20.44 -5.27
CA SER A 25 7.11 20.68 -6.66
C SER A 25 7.39 19.33 -7.29
N ASP A 26 7.02 19.14 -8.56
CA ASP A 26 7.34 17.92 -9.32
C ASP A 26 8.86 17.63 -9.33
N ALA A 27 9.70 18.63 -9.04
CA ALA A 27 11.14 18.48 -8.84
C ALA A 27 11.53 17.58 -7.65
N ASP A 28 10.69 17.47 -6.61
CA ASP A 28 10.95 16.59 -5.46
C ASP A 28 10.63 15.11 -5.77
N LEU A 29 9.85 14.83 -6.83
CA LEU A 29 9.60 13.45 -7.29
C LEU A 29 10.77 12.87 -8.10
N GLU A 30 11.58 13.69 -8.78
CA GLU A 30 12.72 13.18 -9.58
C GLU A 30 13.78 12.47 -8.73
N LYS A 31 13.90 12.83 -7.45
CA LYS A 31 14.83 12.18 -6.52
C LYS A 31 14.44 10.72 -6.19
N TYR A 32 13.16 10.38 -6.34
CA TYR A 32 12.66 9.03 -6.12
C TYR A 32 12.61 8.17 -7.40
N GLN A 33 12.74 8.78 -8.59
CA GLN A 33 12.88 8.05 -9.85
C GLN A 33 14.32 7.63 -10.17
N THR A 34 15.32 8.32 -9.60
CA THR A 34 16.74 8.12 -9.96
C THR A 34 17.50 7.15 -9.05
N GLY A 35 16.89 6.63 -7.99
CA GLY A 35 17.49 5.68 -7.04
C GLY A 35 17.24 4.22 -7.38
N GLY A 36 17.80 3.74 -8.50
CA GLY A 36 17.75 2.33 -8.88
C GLY A 36 18.43 1.40 -7.86
N GLY A 37 17.67 0.43 -7.36
CA GLY A 37 18.17 -0.76 -6.67
C GLY A 37 17.60 -2.01 -7.36
N ASN A 38 18.33 -2.52 -8.35
CA ASN A 38 18.12 -3.78 -9.06
C ASN A 38 16.78 -3.94 -9.79
N PHE A 39 16.52 -3.04 -10.74
CA PHE A 39 15.83 -3.46 -11.95
C PHE A 39 16.77 -4.41 -12.68
N ILE A 40 16.38 -5.67 -12.84
CA ILE A 40 17.12 -6.65 -13.65
C ILE A 40 17.21 -6.06 -15.05
N ARG A 41 18.39 -5.54 -15.36
CA ARG A 41 18.79 -5.11 -16.69
C ARG A 41 19.08 -6.39 -17.46
N SER A 42 18.04 -6.99 -18.02
CA SER A 42 18.21 -7.95 -19.10
C SER A 42 18.63 -7.17 -20.34
N ASP A 43 19.90 -6.77 -20.39
CA ASP A 43 20.60 -6.39 -21.62
C ASP A 43 20.92 -7.67 -22.44
N GLU A 44 19.93 -8.55 -22.56
CA GLU A 44 19.97 -9.59 -23.57
C GLU A 44 19.43 -8.95 -24.84
N PRO A 45 20.19 -8.92 -25.95
CA PRO A 45 19.70 -8.36 -27.19
C PRO A 45 18.43 -9.14 -27.57
N ILE A 46 17.28 -8.44 -27.54
CA ILE A 46 16.06 -8.95 -28.15
C ILE A 46 16.39 -9.11 -29.62
N ASN A 47 16.70 -10.35 -29.99
CA ASN A 47 16.84 -10.77 -31.36
C ASN A 47 15.45 -10.64 -31.99
N LEU A 48 15.16 -9.44 -32.52
CA LEU A 48 14.08 -9.17 -33.47
C LEU A 48 14.40 -9.90 -34.78
N ASN A 49 14.60 -11.21 -34.71
CA ASN A 49 14.40 -12.05 -35.87
C ASN A 49 12.90 -12.23 -35.98
N SER A 50 12.32 -11.26 -36.66
CA SER A 50 11.01 -11.27 -37.30
C SER A 50 10.91 -12.46 -38.25
N ASN A 51 10.81 -13.67 -37.67
CA ASN A 51 10.21 -14.79 -38.35
C ASN A 51 8.71 -14.55 -38.31
N ALA A 52 8.22 -14.04 -39.44
CA ALA A 52 6.86 -14.09 -39.93
C ALA A 52 5.89 -14.79 -38.97
N SER A 53 5.02 -13.99 -38.37
CA SER A 53 3.79 -14.46 -37.73
C SER A 53 3.09 -15.43 -38.68
N PRO A 54 2.97 -16.71 -38.33
CA PRO A 54 2.02 -17.57 -39.02
C PRO A 54 0.66 -17.04 -38.61
N GLN A 55 -0.03 -16.36 -39.54
CA GLN A 55 -1.48 -16.19 -39.48
C GLN A 55 -2.12 -17.57 -39.64
N ASN A 56 -1.93 -18.45 -38.66
CA ASN A 56 -2.67 -19.68 -38.55
C ASN A 56 -4.00 -19.28 -37.91
N SER A 57 -5.01 -19.12 -38.77
CA SER A 57 -6.41 -19.18 -38.39
C SER A 57 -6.66 -20.54 -37.71
N VAL A 58 -6.43 -20.61 -36.41
CA VAL A 58 -6.78 -21.75 -35.55
C VAL A 58 -8.30 -21.79 -35.48
N THR A 59 -8.87 -22.48 -36.45
CA THR A 59 -10.28 -22.80 -36.51
C THR A 59 -10.40 -24.21 -35.96
N GLY A 60 -10.92 -24.36 -34.75
CA GLY A 60 -11.37 -25.66 -34.23
C GLY A 60 -10.64 -26.16 -33.00
N SER A 61 -11.40 -26.27 -31.91
CA SER A 61 -11.05 -26.84 -30.59
C SER A 61 -9.91 -26.15 -29.84
N SER A 62 -10.15 -24.95 -29.32
CA SER A 62 -9.57 -24.69 -27.99
C SER A 62 -10.11 -25.78 -27.07
N THR A 63 -9.17 -26.53 -26.51
CA THR A 63 -9.49 -27.72 -25.73
C THR A 63 -10.07 -27.25 -24.40
N GLU A 64 -11.14 -27.88 -23.93
CA GLU A 64 -11.76 -27.56 -22.62
C GLU A 64 -10.71 -27.46 -21.49
N GLY A 65 -9.60 -28.20 -21.61
CA GLY A 65 -8.45 -28.11 -20.68
C GLY A 65 -7.73 -26.76 -20.64
N GLU A 66 -7.66 -26.00 -21.74
CA GLU A 66 -7.07 -24.65 -21.76
C GLU A 66 -7.96 -23.65 -21.00
N LYS A 67 -9.27 -23.74 -21.21
CA LYS A 67 -10.28 -22.96 -20.50
C LYS A 67 -10.20 -23.21 -18.99
N ASP A 68 -10.16 -24.48 -18.58
CA ASP A 68 -10.01 -24.86 -17.17
C ASP A 68 -8.69 -24.36 -16.57
N HIS A 69 -7.59 -24.45 -17.33
CA HIS A 69 -6.29 -23.94 -16.90
C HIS A 69 -6.34 -22.45 -16.57
N TRP A 70 -6.88 -21.62 -17.46
CA TRP A 70 -6.97 -20.16 -17.25
C TRP A 70 -7.93 -19.80 -16.12
N CYS A 71 -9.06 -20.50 -16.01
CA CYS A 71 -9.99 -20.32 -14.90
C CYS A 71 -9.35 -20.65 -13.55
N GLN A 72 -8.69 -21.80 -13.44
CA GLN A 72 -8.01 -22.22 -12.22
C GLN A 72 -6.91 -21.22 -11.83
N ARG A 73 -6.11 -20.77 -12.80
CA ARG A 73 -5.02 -19.81 -12.57
C ARG A 73 -5.56 -18.45 -12.11
N GLY A 74 -6.61 -17.94 -12.74
CA GLY A 74 -7.27 -16.70 -12.34
C GLY A 74 -7.89 -16.82 -10.94
N GLU A 75 -8.53 -17.95 -10.63
CA GLU A 75 -9.15 -18.19 -9.33
C GLU A 75 -8.14 -18.25 -8.18
N GLN A 76 -7.02 -18.95 -8.37
CA GLN A 76 -5.94 -18.97 -7.39
C GLN A 76 -5.43 -17.55 -7.06
N ASN A 77 -5.31 -16.67 -8.05
CA ASN A 77 -4.84 -15.31 -7.85
C ASN A 77 -5.89 -14.41 -7.19
N ARG A 78 -7.17 -14.57 -7.53
CA ARG A 78 -8.27 -13.90 -6.79
C ARG A 78 -8.33 -14.33 -5.33
N GLN A 79 -8.09 -15.61 -5.03
CA GLN A 79 -8.02 -16.09 -3.66
C GLN A 79 -6.85 -15.49 -2.89
N ARG A 80 -5.68 -15.37 -3.51
CA ARG A 80 -4.53 -14.66 -2.94
C ARG A 80 -4.85 -13.18 -2.68
N LEU A 81 -5.46 -12.51 -3.64
CA LEU A 81 -5.89 -11.12 -3.51
C LEU A 81 -6.83 -10.94 -2.32
N LYS A 82 -7.91 -11.73 -2.26
CA LYS A 82 -8.88 -11.70 -1.16
C LYS A 82 -8.24 -11.97 0.20
N LYS A 83 -7.28 -12.91 0.25
CA LYS A 83 -6.53 -13.19 1.47
C LYS A 83 -5.72 -11.98 1.91
N ALA A 84 -4.99 -11.33 1.00
CA ALA A 84 -4.19 -10.14 1.29
C ALA A 84 -5.07 -8.95 1.72
N GLU A 85 -6.25 -8.78 1.12
CA GLU A 85 -7.23 -7.77 1.54
C GLU A 85 -7.69 -7.99 2.99
N ASN A 86 -8.02 -9.23 3.35
CA ASN A 86 -8.42 -9.57 4.71
C ASN A 86 -7.29 -9.33 5.72
N GLU A 87 -6.05 -9.67 5.36
CA GLU A 87 -4.87 -9.43 6.22
C GLU A 87 -4.61 -7.94 6.43
N LEU A 88 -4.74 -7.12 5.38
CA LEU A 88 -4.62 -5.67 5.49
C LEU A 88 -5.71 -5.10 6.40
N GLN A 89 -6.98 -5.48 6.19
CA GLN A 89 -8.09 -5.03 7.01
C GLN A 89 -7.91 -5.40 8.49
N ALA A 90 -7.45 -6.62 8.77
CA ALA A 90 -7.17 -7.06 10.14
C ALA A 90 -6.05 -6.24 10.79
N ALA A 91 -4.99 -5.91 10.05
CA ALA A 91 -3.89 -5.08 10.54
C ALA A 91 -4.33 -3.62 10.79
N GLU A 92 -5.15 -3.05 9.90
CA GLU A 92 -5.71 -1.71 10.05
C GLU A 92 -6.65 -1.62 11.26
N GLU A 93 -7.47 -2.65 11.51
CA GLU A 93 -8.33 -2.70 12.68
C GLU A 93 -7.54 -2.76 13.99
N GLN A 94 -6.45 -3.55 14.05
CA GLN A 94 -5.54 -3.55 15.21
C GLN A 94 -4.95 -2.17 15.45
N LEU A 95 -4.50 -1.50 14.39
CA LEU A 95 -3.97 -0.14 14.49
C LEU A 95 -5.03 0.85 14.97
N ARG A 96 -6.29 0.71 14.52
CA ARG A 96 -7.42 1.54 14.96
C ARG A 96 -7.68 1.38 16.46
N VAL A 97 -7.70 0.14 16.96
CA VAL A 97 -7.90 -0.15 18.40
C VAL A 97 -6.77 0.44 19.24
N LEU A 98 -5.51 0.27 18.83
CA LEU A 98 -4.36 0.83 19.54
C LEU A 98 -4.39 2.37 19.58
N LYS A 99 -4.74 3.02 18.46
CA LYS A 99 -4.91 4.48 18.39
C LYS A 99 -6.05 4.96 19.30
N ALA A 100 -7.17 4.25 19.36
CA ALA A 100 -8.27 4.58 20.26
C ALA A 100 -7.85 4.45 21.73
N ALA A 101 -7.10 3.39 22.08
CA ALA A 101 -6.56 3.22 23.43
C ALA A 101 -5.62 4.36 23.83
N HIS A 102 -4.79 4.85 22.91
CA HIS A 102 -3.92 6.01 23.13
C HIS A 102 -4.72 7.29 23.40
N GLN A 103 -5.74 7.56 22.59
CA GLN A 103 -6.58 8.76 22.75
C GLN A 103 -7.33 8.78 24.10
N LEU A 104 -7.77 7.62 24.59
CA LEU A 104 -8.38 7.51 25.92
C LEU A 104 -7.38 7.80 27.05
N ALA A 105 -6.11 7.40 26.87
CA ALA A 105 -5.05 7.71 27.84
C ALA A 105 -4.75 9.22 27.87
N ASP A 106 -4.69 9.88 26.71
CA ASP A 106 -4.44 11.32 26.60
C ASP A 106 -5.58 12.16 27.18
N GLY A 107 -6.83 11.76 26.97
CA GLY A 107 -8.00 12.49 27.45
C GLY A 107 -8.08 12.57 28.97
N SER A 108 -7.54 11.58 29.66
CA SER A 108 -7.49 11.58 31.13
C SER A 108 -6.34 12.44 31.68
N SER A 109 -5.37 12.84 30.83
CA SER A 109 -4.14 13.62 31.15
C SER A 109 -4.36 14.90 31.96
N LYS A 110 -5.51 15.56 31.78
CA LYS A 110 -5.83 16.83 32.47
C LYS A 110 -6.04 16.70 33.99
N THR A 111 -6.11 15.48 34.53
CA THR A 111 -6.34 15.25 35.98
C THR A 111 -5.12 14.73 36.75
N TRP A 112 -4.01 14.37 36.08
CA TRP A 112 -2.85 13.73 36.74
C TRP A 112 -1.55 14.54 36.81
N GLU A 113 -1.55 15.79 36.33
CA GLU A 113 -0.43 16.75 36.57
C GLU A 113 -0.06 16.88 38.06
N ASN A 114 -0.97 16.51 38.97
CA ASN A 114 -0.78 16.65 40.41
C ASN A 114 -0.31 15.36 41.14
N LYS A 115 -0.03 14.23 40.45
CA LYS A 115 0.17 12.95 41.17
C LYS A 115 1.31 12.02 40.73
N TYR A 116 1.90 12.16 39.54
CA TYR A 116 2.78 11.09 39.02
C TYR A 116 4.25 11.50 38.85
N SER A 117 5.05 11.13 39.85
CA SER A 117 6.52 11.10 39.87
C SER A 117 7.05 9.65 39.82
N HIS A 118 6.26 8.68 39.33
CA HIS A 118 6.64 7.26 39.34
C HIS A 118 7.11 6.76 37.97
N SER A 119 8.30 6.13 37.94
CA SER A 119 8.97 5.67 36.71
C SER A 119 8.24 4.55 35.94
N THR A 120 7.22 3.93 36.54
CA THR A 120 6.47 2.80 35.97
C THR A 120 5.63 3.18 34.75
N ASP A 121 5.26 4.46 34.63
CA ASP A 121 4.40 4.92 33.53
C ASP A 121 5.16 5.08 32.21
N PHE A 122 6.45 5.43 32.29
CA PHE A 122 7.32 5.50 31.11
C PHE A 122 7.49 4.12 30.46
N ALA A 123 7.66 3.06 31.25
CA ALA A 123 7.75 1.69 30.72
C ALA A 123 6.45 1.23 30.03
N LYS A 124 5.30 1.70 30.51
CA LYS A 124 4.00 1.41 29.88
C LYS A 124 3.84 2.16 28.56
N LEU A 125 4.19 3.45 28.52
CA LEU A 125 4.18 4.25 27.30
C LEU A 125 5.12 3.68 26.24
N ASP A 126 6.31 3.26 26.63
CA ASP A 126 7.30 2.67 25.71
C ASP A 126 6.78 1.35 25.11
N ARG A 127 6.13 0.50 25.90
CA ARG A 127 5.46 -0.71 25.37
C ARG A 127 4.35 -0.36 24.36
N MET A 128 3.49 0.59 24.69
CA MET A 128 2.42 1.02 23.78
C MET A 128 2.97 1.61 22.48
N ALA A 129 4.06 2.38 22.54
CA ALA A 129 4.73 2.92 21.37
C ALA A 129 5.30 1.80 20.47
N ASN A 130 5.93 0.79 21.07
CA ASN A 130 6.43 -0.39 20.36
C ASN A 130 5.28 -1.21 19.73
N ASP A 131 4.16 -1.38 20.44
CA ASP A 131 2.97 -2.08 19.91
C ASP A 131 2.38 -1.35 18.69
N VAL A 132 2.30 -0.01 18.74
CA VAL A 132 1.84 0.82 17.61
C VAL A 132 2.80 0.71 16.43
N LEU A 133 4.11 0.78 16.68
CA LEU A 133 5.13 0.67 15.64
C LEU A 133 5.08 -0.70 14.93
N ASP A 134 4.92 -1.78 15.69
CA ASP A 134 4.78 -3.11 15.12
C ASP A 134 3.48 -3.25 14.33
N ALA A 135 2.35 -2.74 14.84
CA ALA A 135 1.08 -2.74 14.11
C ALA A 135 1.17 -1.96 12.78
N MET A 136 1.82 -0.79 12.77
CA MET A 136 2.09 -0.03 11.54
C MET A 136 2.96 -0.83 10.56
N THR A 137 3.99 -1.51 11.06
CA THR A 137 4.89 -2.33 10.24
C THR A 137 4.16 -3.53 9.62
N ARG A 138 3.24 -4.17 10.36
CA ARG A 138 2.39 -5.25 9.84
C ARG A 138 1.43 -4.74 8.76
N SER A 139 0.77 -3.61 9.00
CA SER A 139 -0.12 -2.97 8.02
C SER A 139 0.63 -2.60 6.73
N GLY A 140 1.84 -2.04 6.84
CA GLY A 140 2.69 -1.75 5.69
C GLY A 140 3.05 -3.00 4.88
N ARG A 141 3.43 -4.10 5.55
CA ARG A 141 3.69 -5.39 4.88
C ARG A 141 2.45 -5.95 4.18
N ALA A 142 1.30 -5.94 4.86
CA ALA A 142 0.04 -6.40 4.27
C ALA A 142 -0.36 -5.57 3.03
N SER A 143 -0.12 -4.26 3.05
CA SER A 143 -0.36 -3.40 1.89
C SER A 143 0.55 -3.73 0.71
N ILE A 144 1.82 -4.06 0.95
CA ILE A 144 2.76 -4.47 -0.11
C ILE A 144 2.30 -5.80 -0.73
N GLU A 145 1.94 -6.79 0.10
CA GLU A 145 1.43 -8.08 -0.38
C GLU A 145 0.12 -7.93 -1.17
N LEU A 146 -0.77 -7.02 -0.74
CA LEU A 146 -1.97 -6.69 -1.49
C LEU A 146 -1.65 -6.16 -2.89
N ASN A 147 -0.73 -5.20 -2.99
CA ASN A 147 -0.33 -4.64 -4.28
C ASN A 147 0.32 -5.69 -5.18
N LYS A 148 1.18 -6.53 -4.62
CA LYS A 148 1.78 -7.66 -5.35
C LYS A 148 0.72 -8.63 -5.89
N ALA A 149 -0.29 -8.99 -5.09
CA ALA A 149 -1.38 -9.86 -5.54
C ALA A 149 -2.22 -9.22 -6.66
N LYS A 150 -2.42 -7.89 -6.63
CA LYS A 150 -3.07 -7.15 -7.73
C LYS A 150 -2.25 -7.19 -9.01
N ASP A 151 -0.94 -6.97 -8.90
CA ASP A 151 -0.02 -7.01 -10.05
C ASP A 151 0.09 -8.41 -10.66
N GLU A 152 0.11 -9.46 -9.84
CA GLU A 152 0.08 -10.86 -10.29
C GLU A 152 -1.21 -11.16 -11.07
N LEU A 153 -2.38 -10.74 -10.55
CA LEU A 153 -3.66 -10.91 -11.23
C LEU A 153 -3.69 -10.16 -12.57
N ARG A 154 -3.24 -8.90 -12.58
CA ARG A 154 -3.16 -8.08 -13.81
C ARG A 154 -2.23 -8.72 -14.83
N THR A 155 -1.08 -9.24 -14.40
CA THR A 155 -0.12 -9.91 -15.29
C THR A 155 -0.75 -11.12 -15.98
N ILE A 156 -1.58 -11.89 -15.27
CA ILE A 156 -2.29 -13.04 -15.82
C ILE A 156 -3.38 -12.58 -16.81
N GLU A 157 -4.12 -11.53 -16.51
CA GLU A 157 -5.09 -10.96 -17.44
C GLU A 157 -4.41 -10.43 -18.71
N ASP A 158 -3.26 -9.76 -18.59
CA ASP A 158 -2.46 -9.27 -19.72
C ASP A 158 -1.82 -10.42 -20.53
N GLU A 159 -1.41 -11.51 -19.89
CA GLU A 159 -0.91 -12.73 -20.54
C GLU A 159 -2.02 -13.41 -21.34
N ALA A 160 -3.19 -13.60 -20.73
CA ALA A 160 -4.37 -14.15 -21.40
C ALA A 160 -4.79 -13.29 -22.59
N HIS A 161 -4.83 -11.96 -22.43
CA HIS A 161 -5.20 -11.04 -23.51
C HIS A 161 -4.21 -11.11 -24.68
N ARG A 162 -2.91 -11.17 -24.41
CA ARG A 162 -1.87 -11.38 -25.43
C ARG A 162 -2.01 -12.71 -26.16
N GLY A 163 -2.50 -13.74 -25.46
CA GLY A 163 -2.84 -15.05 -26.01
C GLY A 163 -4.16 -15.10 -26.77
N SER A 164 -4.86 -13.97 -26.97
CA SER A 164 -6.23 -13.92 -27.52
C SER A 164 -7.24 -14.76 -26.72
N ILE A 165 -6.96 -14.99 -25.44
CA ILE A 165 -7.85 -15.72 -24.53
C ILE A 165 -8.97 -14.78 -24.06
N PRO A 166 -10.24 -15.19 -24.14
CA PRO A 166 -11.35 -14.37 -23.66
C PRO A 166 -11.22 -14.06 -22.16
N PRO A 167 -11.52 -12.83 -21.71
CA PRO A 167 -11.44 -12.45 -20.30
C PRO A 167 -12.39 -13.28 -19.42
N GLY A 168 -13.50 -13.76 -19.99
CA GLY A 168 -14.42 -14.67 -19.31
C GLY A 168 -13.74 -15.95 -18.82
N TRP A 169 -12.70 -16.44 -19.51
CA TRP A 169 -12.03 -17.68 -19.11
C TRP A 169 -11.20 -17.51 -17.85
N VAL A 170 -10.41 -16.43 -17.78
CA VAL A 170 -9.65 -16.08 -16.58
C VAL A 170 -10.59 -15.84 -15.39
N ARG A 171 -11.80 -15.33 -15.65
CA ARG A 171 -12.83 -15.03 -14.66
C ARG A 171 -13.78 -16.18 -14.36
N CYS A 172 -13.62 -17.32 -15.03
CA CYS A 172 -14.55 -18.45 -14.95
C CYS A 172 -16.02 -18.07 -15.27
N GLN A 173 -16.23 -17.07 -16.13
CA GLN A 173 -17.52 -16.60 -16.62
C GLN A 173 -17.73 -17.20 -18.01
N PHE A 174 -18.36 -18.37 -18.04
CA PHE A 174 -18.69 -19.08 -19.27
C PHE A 174 -20.19 -18.86 -19.54
N GLU A 175 -20.51 -18.00 -20.49
CA GLU A 175 -21.88 -17.84 -21.04
C GLU A 175 -22.13 -18.89 -22.14
#